data_AF-A0A1G9PZ59-F1
#
_entry.id   AF-A0A1G9PZ59-F1
#
_cell.length_a   1.000
_cell.length_b   1.000
_cell.length_c   1.000
_cell.angle_alpha   90.00
_cell.angle_beta   90.00
_cell.angle_gamma   90.00
#
_symmetry.space_group_name_H-M   'P 1'
#
loop_
_entity.id
_entity.type
_entity.pdbx_description
1 polymer ?
#
loop_
_entity_poly.entity_id
_entity_poly.type
_entity_poly.pdbx_seq_one_letter_code
_entity_poly.pdbx_strand_id
1 'polypeptide(L)'
;MHEAYPFRAAVSLFELGLLPAARINEELGLAGESVATVELLLDKWRMRRHLATKGTSPVASAVGRSALDVREFVAAHGLPVVVKPIRESGSLGVFCVREC
;
A
#
# COMPACT_ATOMS: atom_id res chain seq x y z
N MET A 1 26.42 -5.97 13.58
CA MET A 1 25.71 -7.24 13.83
C MET A 1 25.94 -8.22 12.71
N HIS A 2 25.58 -7.91 11.45
CA HIS A 2 25.86 -8.78 10.30
C HIS A 2 27.35 -9.19 10.17
N GLU A 3 28.27 -8.25 10.42
CA GLU A 3 29.72 -8.51 10.42
C GLU A 3 30.17 -9.54 11.47
N ALA A 4 29.51 -9.57 12.64
CA ALA A 4 29.81 -10.51 13.72
C ALA A 4 29.01 -11.81 13.63
N TYR A 5 27.81 -11.75 13.05
CA TYR A 5 26.87 -12.86 12.89
C TYR A 5 26.20 -12.77 11.51
N PRO A 6 26.81 -13.39 10.47
CA PRO A 6 26.29 -13.33 9.11
C PRO A 6 24.87 -13.91 9.00
N PHE A 7 24.00 -13.24 8.25
CA PHE A 7 22.65 -13.70 7.93
C PHE A 7 22.32 -13.49 6.46
N ARG A 8 21.47 -14.34 5.89
CA ARG A 8 21.22 -14.33 4.43
C ARG A 8 20.13 -13.34 3.99
N ALA A 9 19.26 -12.91 4.90
CA ALA A 9 18.21 -11.94 4.65
C ALA A 9 17.66 -11.37 5.96
N ALA A 10 17.18 -10.14 5.92
CA ALA A 10 16.29 -9.55 6.90
C ALA A 10 14.84 -9.71 6.44
N VAL A 11 13.95 -10.12 7.33
CA VAL A 11 12.52 -10.30 7.05
C VAL A 11 11.69 -9.65 8.15
N SER A 12 10.54 -9.11 7.79
CA SER A 12 9.55 -8.62 8.74
C SER A 12 8.19 -9.24 8.43
N LEU A 13 7.51 -9.70 9.49
CA LEU A 13 6.13 -10.17 9.43
C LEU A 13 5.12 -9.05 9.76
N PHE A 14 5.62 -7.86 10.08
CA PHE A 14 4.81 -6.68 10.39
C PHE A 14 5.04 -5.59 9.34
N GLU A 15 3.96 -4.88 9.00
CA GLU A 15 3.97 -3.87 7.93
C GLU A 15 4.99 -2.74 8.19
N LEU A 16 5.11 -2.29 9.44
CA LEU A 16 6.10 -1.28 9.84
C LEU A 16 7.55 -1.73 9.68
N GLY A 17 7.80 -3.03 9.71
CA GLY A 17 9.15 -3.59 9.55
C GLY A 17 9.52 -3.90 8.09
N LEU A 18 8.60 -3.81 7.13
CA LEU A 18 8.89 -4.10 5.72
C LEU A 18 9.94 -3.15 5.15
N LEU A 19 9.80 -1.84 5.39
CA LEU A 19 10.73 -0.84 4.88
C LEU A 19 12.12 -0.94 5.54
N PRO A 20 12.25 -1.09 6.87
CA PRO A 20 13.53 -1.42 7.49
C PRO A 20 14.18 -2.70 6.93
N ALA A 21 13.42 -3.78 6.76
CA ALA A 21 13.96 -5.04 6.23
C ALA A 21 14.49 -4.89 4.80
N ALA A 22 13.75 -4.20 3.92
CA ALA A 22 14.19 -3.92 2.56
C ALA A 22 15.48 -3.07 2.52
N ARG A 23 15.56 -2.03 3.37
CA ARG A 23 16.77 -1.20 3.48
C ARG A 23 17.98 -2.01 3.93
N ILE A 24 17.82 -2.85 4.95
CA ILE A 24 18.90 -3.75 5.42
C ILE A 24 19.35 -4.67 4.28
N ASN A 25 18.41 -5.26 3.54
CA ASN A 25 18.76 -6.18 2.46
C ASN A 25 19.49 -5.47 1.32
N GLU A 26 19.02 -4.30 0.87
CA GLU A 26 19.70 -3.54 -0.19
C GLU A 26 21.09 -3.07 0.24
N GLU A 27 21.23 -2.52 1.45
CA GLU A 27 22.50 -1.99 1.97
C GLU A 27 23.55 -3.10 2.14
N LEU A 28 23.12 -4.31 2.49
CA LEU A 28 24.00 -5.47 2.67
C LEU A 28 24.11 -6.36 1.42
N GLY A 29 23.46 -6.00 0.30
CA GLY A 29 23.45 -6.81 -0.93
C GLY A 29 22.79 -8.19 -0.75
N LEU A 30 21.87 -8.32 0.19
CA LEU A 30 21.15 -9.55 0.49
C LEU A 30 19.91 -9.70 -0.40
N ALA A 31 19.39 -10.92 -0.47
CA ALA A 31 18.15 -11.18 -1.21
C ALA A 31 16.93 -10.57 -0.48
N GLY A 32 15.98 -10.05 -1.24
CA GLY A 32 14.73 -9.50 -0.72
C GLY A 32 14.04 -8.58 -1.72
N GLU A 33 12.88 -8.06 -1.33
CA GLU A 33 12.19 -7.01 -2.08
C GLU A 33 12.98 -5.70 -2.03
N SER A 34 13.02 -4.98 -3.16
CA SER A 34 13.65 -3.66 -3.21
C SER A 34 12.90 -2.64 -2.35
N VAL A 35 13.59 -1.61 -1.87
CA VAL A 35 13.00 -0.47 -1.15
C VAL A 35 11.93 0.18 -2.02
N ALA A 36 12.19 0.33 -3.32
CA ALA A 36 11.22 0.89 -4.26
C ALA A 36 9.93 0.04 -4.35
N THR A 37 10.06 -1.30 -4.38
CA THR A 37 8.92 -2.21 -4.36
C THR A 37 8.12 -2.06 -3.06
N VAL A 38 8.80 -2.06 -1.92
CA VAL A 38 8.13 -1.94 -0.62
C VAL A 38 7.42 -0.58 -0.48
N GLU A 39 8.05 0.52 -0.87
CA GLU A 39 7.42 1.84 -0.85
C GLU A 39 6.21 1.96 -1.77
N LEU A 40 6.25 1.29 -2.93
CA LEU A 40 5.10 1.21 -3.84
C LEU A 40 3.92 0.48 -3.17
N LEU A 41 4.18 -0.62 -2.47
CA LEU A 41 3.14 -1.46 -1.87
C LEU A 41 2.54 -0.85 -0.59
N LEU A 42 3.33 -0.12 0.21
CA LEU A 42 2.86 0.57 1.43
C LEU A 42 1.98 1.79 1.14
N ASP A 43 2.03 2.33 -0.09
CA ASP A 43 1.22 3.45 -0.52
C ASP A 43 0.08 2.99 -1.45
N LYS A 44 -1.13 2.87 -0.89
CA LYS A 44 -2.28 2.33 -1.63
C LYS A 44 -2.60 3.13 -2.88
N TRP A 45 -2.32 4.43 -2.90
CA TRP A 45 -2.56 5.24 -4.09
C TRP A 45 -1.53 4.95 -5.17
N ARG A 46 -0.23 4.91 -4.82
CA ARG A 46 0.82 4.51 -5.77
C ARG A 46 0.56 3.10 -6.32
N MET A 47 0.17 2.16 -5.46
CA MET A 47 -0.20 0.81 -5.87
C MET A 47 -1.38 0.80 -6.86
N ARG A 48 -2.46 1.54 -6.58
CA ARG A 48 -3.61 1.63 -7.51
C ARG A 48 -3.22 2.21 -8.86
N ARG A 49 -2.42 3.28 -8.89
CA ARG A 49 -1.90 3.85 -10.13
C ARG A 49 -1.04 2.85 -10.90
N HIS A 50 -0.15 2.12 -10.21
CA HIS A 50 0.68 1.11 -10.84
C HIS A 50 -0.17 0.01 -11.50
N LEU A 51 -1.15 -0.54 -10.79
CA LEU A 51 -2.07 -1.54 -11.36
C LEU A 51 -2.87 -1.01 -12.55
N ALA A 52 -3.37 0.23 -12.48
CA ALA A 52 -4.08 0.85 -13.58
C ALA A 52 -3.18 1.00 -14.83
N THR A 53 -1.93 1.45 -14.67
CA THR A 53 -0.98 1.57 -15.79
C THR A 53 -0.63 0.22 -16.43
N LYS A 54 -0.76 -0.88 -15.70
CA LYS A 54 -0.54 -2.23 -16.19
C LYS A 54 -1.81 -2.88 -16.76
N GLY A 55 -2.97 -2.23 -16.65
CA GLY A 55 -4.25 -2.79 -17.06
C GLY A 55 -4.69 -4.00 -16.22
N THR A 56 -4.13 -4.18 -15.03
CA THR A 56 -4.35 -5.38 -14.19
C THR A 56 -5.46 -5.20 -13.16
N SER A 57 -6.03 -4.00 -13.02
CA SER A 57 -7.15 -3.75 -12.11
C SER A 57 -8.21 -2.85 -12.77
N PRO A 58 -9.45 -3.32 -12.93
CA PRO A 58 -10.55 -2.51 -13.45
C PRO A 58 -11.19 -1.59 -12.39
N VAL A 59 -10.65 -1.58 -11.17
CA VAL A 59 -11.27 -0.88 -10.03
C VAL A 59 -11.02 0.62 -10.14
N ALA A 60 -12.08 1.39 -10.33
CA ALA A 60 -12.04 2.85 -10.24
C ALA A 60 -11.51 3.27 -8.85
N SER A 61 -10.61 4.26 -8.83
CA SER A 61 -10.05 4.76 -7.57
C SER A 61 -9.59 6.20 -7.71
N ALA A 62 -9.77 6.96 -6.63
CA ALA A 62 -9.36 8.35 -6.51
C ALA A 62 -8.88 8.64 -5.08
N VAL A 63 -8.18 9.77 -4.90
CA VAL A 63 -7.81 10.30 -3.59
C VAL A 63 -8.79 11.41 -3.22
N GLY A 64 -9.50 11.23 -2.12
CA GLY A 64 -10.35 12.26 -1.50
C GLY A 64 -9.73 12.82 -0.23
N ARG A 65 -10.09 14.05 0.12
CA ARG A 65 -9.69 14.76 1.36
C ARG A 65 -10.89 15.19 2.21
N SER A 66 -12.09 15.00 1.69
CA SER A 66 -13.34 15.47 2.30
C SER A 66 -14.49 14.50 2.02
N ALA A 67 -15.60 14.66 2.75
CA ALA A 67 -16.83 13.93 2.48
C ALA A 67 -17.45 14.29 1.11
N LEU A 68 -17.15 15.48 0.58
CA LEU A 68 -17.62 15.87 -0.75
C LEU A 68 -16.97 15.00 -1.83
N ASP A 69 -15.66 14.76 -1.76
CA ASP A 69 -14.95 13.90 -2.71
C ASP A 69 -15.54 12.49 -2.77
N VAL A 70 -15.96 11.95 -1.62
CA VAL A 70 -16.62 10.64 -1.54
C VAL A 70 -17.98 10.67 -2.25
N ARG A 71 -18.79 11.73 -2.04
CA ARG A 71 -20.08 11.88 -2.70
C ARG A 71 -19.94 12.00 -4.22
N GLU A 72 -18.98 12.78 -4.68
CA GLU A 72 -18.68 12.94 -6.11
C GLU A 72 -18.22 11.62 -6.73
N PHE A 73 -17.35 10.87 -6.04
CA PHE A 73 -16.91 9.55 -6.50
C PHE A 73 -18.08 8.56 -6.59
N VAL A 74 -19.00 8.55 -5.61
CA VAL A 74 -20.22 7.74 -5.64
C VAL A 74 -21.13 8.16 -6.79
N ALA A 75 -21.31 9.46 -7.04
CA ALA A 75 -22.12 9.94 -8.16
C ALA A 75 -21.56 9.48 -9.52
N ALA A 76 -20.24 9.41 -9.66
CA ALA A 76 -19.57 9.00 -10.90
C ALA A 76 -19.51 7.48 -11.10
N HIS A 77 -19.42 6.68 -10.02
CA HIS A 77 -19.11 5.25 -10.11
C HIS A 77 -20.13 4.32 -9.45
N GLY A 78 -21.12 4.85 -8.73
CA GLY A 78 -22.12 4.09 -7.99
C GLY A 78 -21.62 3.53 -6.66
N LEU A 79 -22.53 2.83 -5.96
CA LEU A 79 -22.25 2.07 -4.74
C LEU A 79 -22.11 0.56 -5.05
N PRO A 80 -21.42 -0.22 -4.22
CA PRO A 80 -20.72 0.18 -3.00
C PRO A 80 -19.34 0.80 -3.26
N VAL A 81 -18.88 1.66 -2.35
CA VAL A 81 -17.51 2.20 -2.37
C VAL A 81 -16.76 1.87 -1.08
N VAL A 82 -15.44 1.77 -1.17
CA VAL A 82 -14.55 1.57 -0.02
C VAL A 82 -13.69 2.82 0.17
N VAL A 83 -13.83 3.45 1.33
CA VAL A 83 -13.01 4.59 1.75
C VAL A 83 -11.97 4.09 2.74
N LYS A 84 -10.70 4.46 2.53
CA LYS A 84 -9.60 4.02 3.39
C LYS A 84 -8.42 5.01 3.36
N PRO A 85 -7.63 5.12 4.44
CA PRO A 85 -6.40 5.90 4.42
C PRO A 85 -5.39 5.33 3.42
N ILE A 86 -4.59 6.22 2.82
CA ILE A 86 -3.56 5.83 1.86
C ILE A 86 -2.49 4.95 2.52
N ARG A 87 -2.00 5.39 3.69
CA ARG A 87 -0.94 4.74 4.48
C ARG A 87 -1.49 4.41 5.85
N GLU A 88 -1.96 3.19 6.02
CA GLU A 88 -2.41 2.60 7.29
C GLU A 88 -2.48 1.09 7.10
N SER A 89 -2.47 0.33 8.19
CA SER A 89 -2.55 -1.13 8.18
C SER A 89 -3.70 -1.64 9.05
N GLY A 90 -3.91 -2.95 9.08
CA GLY A 90 -4.88 -3.58 10.01
C GLY A 90 -6.34 -3.17 9.80
N SER A 91 -6.70 -2.75 8.59
CA SER A 91 -8.03 -2.22 8.25
C SER A 91 -8.45 -0.97 9.04
N LEU A 92 -7.51 -0.28 9.67
CA LEU A 92 -7.77 0.98 10.36
C LEU A 92 -8.28 2.04 9.38
N GLY A 93 -9.39 2.68 9.76
CA GLY A 93 -10.05 3.70 8.93
C GLY A 93 -10.69 3.18 7.64
N VAL A 94 -10.89 1.87 7.49
CA VAL A 94 -11.58 1.31 6.32
C VAL A 94 -13.09 1.32 6.54
N PHE A 95 -13.82 1.98 5.64
CA PHE A 95 -15.28 2.05 5.64
C PHE A 95 -15.83 1.57 4.30
N CYS A 96 -16.89 0.77 4.35
CA CYS A 96 -17.66 0.41 3.16
C CYS A 96 -18.98 1.18 3.18
N VAL A 97 -19.18 2.04 2.19
CA VAL A 97 -20.42 2.79 2.00
C VAL A 97 -21.30 1.99 1.04
N ARG A 98 -22.55 1.75 1.44
CA ARG A 98 -23.55 0.94 0.72
C ARG A 98 -24.89 1.66 0.72
N GLU A 99 -25.83 1.16 -0.08
CA GLU A 99 -27.24 1.57 0.02
C GLU A 99 -27.79 1.14 1.39
N CYS A 100 -28.69 1.96 1.96
CA CYS A 100 -29.36 1.69 3.22
C CYS A 100 -30.40 0.58 3.10
#